data_AF-A0A2D4H829-F1
#
_entry.id   AF-A0A2D4H829-F1
#
_cell.length_a   1.000
_cell.length_b   1.000
_cell.length_c   1.000
_cell.angle_alpha   90.00
_cell.angle_beta   90.00
_cell.angle_gamma   90.00
#
_symmetry.space_group_name_H-M   'P 1'
#
loop_
_entity.id
_entity.type
_entity.pdbx_description
1 polymer ?
#
loop_
_entity_poly.entity_id
_entity_poly.type
_entity_poly.pdbx_seq_one_letter_code
_entity_poly.pdbx_strand_id
1 'polypeptide(L)'
;MFMNKYHGRKLSVQGFKEALYQFFHNGKYLRRELFESVLKKLTELKSVLEKQESYRFYSSSLLIIYDGKELQDVVVDSDPEDIEGLSEESSDESACAYAYKPTISSVDVRMIDFAHTTCRYYGEDSVVHEGQDTGYVFGLQNLILIIKEIRDESSE
;
A
#
# COMPACT_ATOMS: atom_id res chain seq x y z
N MET A 1 8.27 11.78 -10.62
CA MET A 1 8.78 12.92 -9.81
C MET A 1 9.77 12.37 -8.78
N PHE A 2 10.90 13.04 -8.56
CA PHE A 2 11.83 12.66 -7.48
C PHE A 2 11.80 13.73 -6.38
N MET A 3 11.59 13.32 -5.13
CA MET A 3 11.65 14.17 -3.95
C MET A 3 12.71 13.64 -3.00
N ASN A 4 13.58 14.51 -2.50
CA ASN A 4 14.63 14.12 -1.56
C ASN A 4 14.20 14.40 -0.10
N LYS A 5 14.98 13.87 0.86
CA LYS A 5 14.73 14.04 2.30
C LYS A 5 14.67 15.50 2.77
N TYR A 6 15.41 16.40 2.11
CA TYR A 6 15.44 17.82 2.50
C TYR A 6 14.15 18.55 2.11
N HIS A 7 13.50 18.10 1.03
CA HIS A 7 12.16 18.55 0.68
C HIS A 7 11.15 18.06 1.72
N GLY A 8 11.16 16.75 2.04
CA GLY A 8 10.23 16.16 3.01
C GLY A 8 10.25 16.82 4.39
N ARG A 9 11.43 17.20 4.90
CA ARG A 9 11.60 17.88 6.20
C ARG A 9 10.92 19.24 6.30
N LYS A 10 10.61 19.88 5.17
CA LYS A 10 10.02 21.23 5.12
C LYS A 10 8.51 21.20 4.92
N LEU A 11 7.92 20.02 4.76
CA LEU A 11 6.48 19.89 4.50
C LEU A 11 5.68 20.28 5.75
N SER A 12 4.69 21.15 5.54
CA SER A 12 3.60 21.36 6.49
C SER A 12 2.60 20.19 6.39
N VAL A 13 1.59 20.16 7.25
CA VAL A 13 0.49 19.17 7.15
C VAL A 13 -0.14 19.20 5.75
N GLN A 14 -0.46 20.41 5.26
CA GLN A 14 -1.01 20.60 3.93
C GLN A 14 -0.02 20.18 2.83
N GLY A 15 1.25 20.56 2.95
CA GLY A 15 2.28 20.16 1.99
C GLY A 15 2.50 18.65 1.96
N PHE A 16 2.33 17.95 3.08
CA PHE A 16 2.40 16.50 3.12
C PHE A 16 1.19 15.84 2.44
N LYS A 17 -0.01 16.38 2.64
CA LYS A 17 -1.23 15.95 1.92
C LYS A 17 -1.07 16.12 0.41
N GLU A 18 -0.55 17.25 -0.04
CA GLU A 18 -0.24 17.51 -1.45
C GLU A 18 0.84 16.55 -1.99
N ALA A 19 1.89 16.28 -1.23
CA ALA A 19 2.93 15.34 -1.62
C ALA A 19 2.37 13.91 -1.78
N LEU A 20 1.45 13.48 -0.92
CA LEU A 20 0.74 12.21 -1.06
C LEU A 20 -0.21 12.20 -2.26
N TYR A 21 -0.93 13.30 -2.51
CA TYR A 21 -1.76 13.44 -3.72
C TYR A 21 -0.89 13.25 -4.98
N GLN A 22 0.24 13.94 -5.05
CA GLN A 22 1.19 13.82 -6.16
C GLN A 22 1.81 12.43 -6.25
N PHE A 23 2.03 11.76 -5.12
CA PHE A 23 2.49 10.37 -5.12
C PHE A 23 1.49 9.45 -5.81
N PHE A 24 0.18 9.60 -5.61
CA PHE A 24 -0.84 8.77 -6.25
C PHE A 24 -1.30 9.27 -7.64
N HIS A 25 -0.77 10.40 -8.12
CA HIS A 25 -1.10 10.97 -9.41
C HIS A 25 -0.12 10.46 -10.49
N ASN A 26 -0.63 9.81 -11.55
CA ASN A 26 0.21 9.24 -12.62
C ASN A 26 0.68 10.29 -13.66
N GLY A 27 0.32 11.56 -13.48
CA GLY A 27 0.58 12.65 -14.42
C GLY A 27 -0.61 12.98 -15.34
N LYS A 28 -1.64 12.13 -15.38
CA LYS A 28 -2.90 12.37 -16.09
C LYS A 28 -4.08 12.52 -15.13
N TYR A 29 -4.19 11.61 -14.17
CA TYR A 29 -5.26 11.58 -13.18
C TYR A 29 -4.78 10.93 -11.87
N LEU A 30 -5.58 11.11 -10.82
CA LEU A 30 -5.38 10.45 -9.54
C LEU A 30 -5.78 8.97 -9.62
N ARG A 31 -4.86 8.06 -9.30
CA ARG A 31 -5.05 6.59 -9.35
C ARG A 31 -5.88 6.10 -8.16
N ARG A 32 -7.18 6.38 -8.17
CA ARG A 32 -8.14 6.11 -7.07
C ARG A 32 -8.23 4.64 -6.70
N GLU A 33 -8.05 3.75 -7.66
CA GLU A 33 -8.14 2.32 -7.46
C GLU A 33 -7.04 1.77 -6.53
N LEU A 34 -5.98 2.56 -6.29
CA LEU A 34 -4.91 2.20 -5.34
C LEU A 34 -5.31 2.43 -3.88
N PHE A 35 -6.21 3.37 -3.61
CA PHE A 35 -6.49 3.83 -2.25
C PHE A 35 -7.07 2.72 -1.37
N GLU A 36 -8.01 1.93 -1.89
CA GLU A 36 -8.62 0.83 -1.14
C GLU A 36 -7.56 -0.22 -0.74
N SER A 37 -6.65 -0.56 -1.66
CA SER A 37 -5.56 -1.51 -1.40
C SER A 37 -4.55 -0.98 -0.37
N VAL A 38 -4.16 0.30 -0.46
CA VAL A 38 -3.25 0.95 0.49
C VAL A 38 -3.88 1.05 1.87
N LEU A 39 -5.11 1.54 1.96
CA LEU A 39 -5.83 1.73 3.22
C LEU A 39 -6.06 0.40 3.94
N LYS A 40 -6.40 -0.66 3.20
CA LYS A 40 -6.51 -2.01 3.75
C LYS A 40 -5.19 -2.47 4.37
N LYS A 41 -4.08 -2.40 3.62
CA LYS A 41 -2.76 -2.83 4.12
C LYS A 41 -2.27 -2.02 5.31
N LEU A 42 -2.48 -0.70 5.32
CA LEU A 42 -2.13 0.16 6.45
C LEU A 42 -2.98 -0.16 7.70
N THR A 43 -4.26 -0.45 7.53
CA THR A 43 -5.16 -0.82 8.63
C THR A 43 -4.80 -2.18 9.23
N GLU A 44 -4.49 -3.17 8.37
CA GLU A 44 -3.98 -4.47 8.79
C GLU A 44 -2.65 -4.33 9.55
N LEU A 45 -1.71 -3.55 9.00
CA LEU A 45 -0.43 -3.29 9.66
C LEU A 45 -0.61 -2.64 11.02
N LYS A 46 -1.47 -1.61 11.12
CA LYS A 46 -1.81 -0.97 12.40
C LYS A 46 -2.34 -1.99 13.40
N SER A 47 -3.28 -2.84 13.00
CA SER A 47 -3.85 -3.87 13.90
C SER A 47 -2.81 -4.87 14.39
N VAL A 48 -1.82 -5.22 13.55
CA VAL A 48 -0.71 -6.09 13.97
C VAL A 48 0.18 -5.39 14.98
N LEU A 49 0.53 -4.11 14.74
CA LEU A 49 1.41 -3.33 15.61
C LEU A 49 0.78 -2.97 16.96
N GLU A 50 -0.53 -2.75 17.01
CA GLU A 50 -1.27 -2.55 18.27
C GLU A 50 -1.22 -3.79 19.18
N LYS A 51 -1.03 -4.98 18.62
CA LYS A 51 -0.88 -6.24 19.37
C LYS A 51 0.57 -6.55 19.73
N GLN A 52 1.54 -5.83 19.18
CA GLN A 52 2.95 -6.06 19.49
C GLN A 52 3.32 -5.38 20.80
N GLU A 53 3.43 -6.16 21.87
CA GLU A 53 3.92 -5.65 23.14
C GLU A 53 5.43 -5.45 23.12
N SER A 54 5.91 -4.40 23.77
CA SER A 54 7.32 -4.06 24.01
C SER A 54 8.19 -3.71 22.79
N TYR A 55 7.72 -3.93 21.58
CA TYR A 55 8.42 -3.49 20.37
C TYR A 55 8.40 -1.97 20.26
N ARG A 56 9.53 -1.36 19.85
CA ARG A 56 9.60 0.02 19.37
C ARG A 56 10.36 0.09 18.06
N PHE A 57 9.82 0.81 17.09
CA PHE A 57 10.32 0.82 15.72
C PHE A 57 10.93 2.18 15.35
N TYR A 58 11.94 2.63 16.11
CA TYR A 58 12.54 3.94 15.91
C TYR A 58 13.23 4.05 14.55
N SER A 59 13.06 5.19 13.89
CA SER A 59 13.65 5.50 12.58
C SER A 59 13.37 4.46 11.47
N SER A 60 12.40 3.58 11.67
CA SER A 60 11.93 2.68 10.63
C SER A 60 11.02 3.42 9.66
N SER A 61 10.89 2.89 8.45
CA SER A 61 10.14 3.53 7.37
C SER A 61 9.03 2.63 6.85
N LEU A 62 8.01 3.25 6.25
CA LEU A 62 7.04 2.57 5.39
C LEU A 62 7.44 2.75 3.94
N LEU A 63 7.49 1.65 3.21
CA LEU A 63 7.70 1.61 1.78
C LEU A 63 6.36 1.27 1.12
N ILE A 64 5.81 2.23 0.39
CA ILE A 64 4.61 2.05 -0.42
C ILE A 64 5.05 2.01 -1.88
N ILE A 65 4.72 0.94 -2.58
CA ILE A 65 5.05 0.75 -4.00
C ILE A 65 3.78 0.29 -4.72
N TYR A 66 3.57 0.78 -5.92
CA TYR A 66 2.53 0.30 -6.81
C TYR A 66 3.01 0.33 -8.26
N ASP A 67 2.38 -0.46 -9.13
CA ASP A 67 2.71 -0.46 -10.56
C ASP A 67 2.15 0.79 -11.26
N GLY A 68 3.02 1.52 -11.95
CA GLY A 68 2.64 2.67 -12.76
C GLY A 68 1.89 2.29 -14.04
N LYS A 69 2.03 1.04 -14.51
CA LYS A 69 1.36 0.55 -15.71
C LYS A 69 -0.15 0.49 -15.47
N GLU A 70 -0.91 1.07 -16.41
CA GLU A 70 -2.36 0.94 -16.46
C GLU A 70 -2.71 -0.44 -17.03
N LEU A 71 -3.62 -1.15 -16.36
CA LEU A 71 -4.28 -2.31 -16.96
C LEU A 71 -5.22 -1.76 -18.02
N GLN A 72 -5.00 -2.11 -19.27
CA GLN A 72 -5.93 -1.76 -20.33
C GLN A 72 -7.17 -2.62 -20.15
N ASP A 73 -8.32 -1.99 -19.97
CA ASP A 73 -9.61 -2.64 -20.17
C ASP A 73 -9.67 -3.03 -21.65
N VAL A 74 -9.41 -4.30 -21.94
CA VAL A 74 -9.66 -4.84 -23.27
C VAL A 74 -11.18 -4.89 -23.41
N VAL A 75 -11.73 -4.01 -24.24
CA VAL A 75 -13.12 -4.07 -24.68
C VAL A 75 -13.27 -5.38 -25.46
N VAL A 76 -13.81 -6.40 -24.81
CA VAL A 76 -14.12 -7.67 -25.45
C VAL A 76 -15.41 -7.48 -26.24
N ASP A 77 -15.28 -7.14 -27.51
CA ASP A 77 -16.35 -7.22 -28.51
C ASP A 77 -16.50 -8.69 -28.94
N SER A 78 -16.93 -9.56 -28.01
CA SER A 78 -17.10 -10.98 -28.32
C SER A 78 -18.52 -11.42 -28.02
N ASP A 79 -19.17 -11.84 -29.10
CA ASP A 79 -20.50 -12.44 -29.15
C ASP A 79 -20.63 -13.60 -28.14
N PRO A 80 -21.79 -13.75 -27.47
CA PRO A 80 -21.99 -14.75 -26.42
C PRO A 80 -22.17 -16.20 -26.91
N GLU A 81 -21.88 -16.53 -28.18
CA GLU A 81 -22.21 -17.85 -28.75
C GLU A 81 -21.09 -18.90 -28.76
N ASP A 82 -19.84 -18.58 -28.38
CA ASP A 82 -18.71 -19.52 -28.51
C ASP A 82 -18.36 -20.32 -27.23
N ILE A 83 -19.24 -20.39 -26.22
CA ILE A 83 -19.00 -21.13 -24.96
C ILE A 83 -19.78 -22.46 -24.93
N GLU A 84 -19.61 -23.32 -25.92
CA GLU A 84 -19.95 -24.75 -25.75
C GLU A 84 -18.90 -25.65 -26.41
N GLY A 85 -18.09 -26.26 -25.56
CA GLY A 85 -17.18 -27.33 -25.92
C GLY A 85 -15.73 -26.91 -25.78
N LEU A 86 -15.06 -27.39 -24.73
CA LEU A 86 -13.80 -28.12 -24.84
C LEU A 86 -13.48 -28.72 -23.46
N SER A 87 -13.42 -30.04 -23.47
CA SER A 87 -13.16 -30.94 -22.36
C SER A 87 -11.73 -30.83 -21.81
N GLU A 88 -11.62 -31.13 -20.52
CA GLU A 88 -10.37 -31.40 -19.80
C GLU A 88 -9.58 -32.53 -20.47
N GLU A 89 -8.40 -32.24 -21.04
CA GLU A 89 -7.20 -33.07 -20.95
C GLU A 89 -6.06 -32.53 -21.86
N SER A 90 -4.83 -32.73 -21.38
CA SER A 90 -3.52 -32.56 -22.01
C SER A 90 -2.77 -31.23 -21.78
N SER A 91 -1.58 -31.44 -21.23
CA SER A 91 -0.46 -30.55 -21.04
C SER A 91 0.21 -30.21 -22.36
N ASP A 92 0.26 -28.93 -22.73
CA ASP A 92 1.35 -28.30 -23.47
C ASP A 92 1.22 -26.76 -23.37
N GLU A 93 2.37 -26.08 -23.36
CA GLU A 93 2.50 -24.62 -23.31
C GLU A 93 1.73 -23.94 -24.46
N SER A 94 1.23 -22.73 -24.20
CA SER A 94 0.54 -21.84 -25.15
C SER A 94 -0.94 -22.17 -25.43
N ALA A 95 -1.78 -22.02 -24.41
CA ALA A 95 -3.18 -21.65 -24.62
C ALA A 95 -3.63 -20.67 -23.53
N CYS A 96 -3.84 -19.44 -23.96
CA CYS A 96 -4.41 -18.35 -23.18
C CYS A 96 -5.87 -18.71 -22.83
N ALA A 97 -6.08 -19.49 -21.77
CA ALA A 97 -7.41 -19.81 -21.27
C ALA A 97 -7.89 -18.68 -20.36
N TYR A 98 -8.94 -18.02 -20.84
CA TYR A 98 -9.61 -16.85 -20.30
C TYR A 98 -10.18 -17.10 -18.90
N ALA A 99 -9.42 -16.72 -17.89
CA ALA A 99 -9.96 -16.31 -16.59
C ALA A 99 -9.41 -14.91 -16.30
N TYR A 100 -10.06 -13.88 -16.83
CA TYR A 100 -9.75 -12.50 -16.47
C TYR A 100 -10.14 -12.28 -15.00
N LYS A 101 -9.23 -12.62 -14.08
CA LYS A 101 -9.22 -11.98 -12.78
C LYS A 101 -8.74 -10.55 -13.05
N PRO A 102 -9.54 -9.51 -12.81
CA PRO A 102 -9.00 -8.16 -12.75
C PRO A 102 -7.89 -8.25 -11.70
N THR A 103 -6.64 -8.17 -12.13
CA THR A 103 -5.53 -8.13 -11.20
C THR A 103 -5.67 -6.79 -10.50
N ILE A 104 -6.21 -6.82 -9.27
CA ILE A 104 -6.28 -5.66 -8.39
C ILE A 104 -4.93 -4.94 -8.51
N SER A 105 -4.96 -3.65 -8.84
CA SER A 105 -3.76 -2.83 -8.97
C SER A 105 -2.82 -3.15 -7.81
N SER A 106 -1.68 -3.74 -8.16
CA SER A 106 -0.74 -4.31 -7.20
C SER A 106 -0.12 -3.17 -6.40
N VAL A 107 -0.53 -3.04 -5.14
CA VAL A 107 0.10 -2.16 -4.15
C VAL A 107 0.78 -3.05 -3.12
N ASP A 108 2.00 -2.71 -2.75
CA ASP A 108 2.64 -3.24 -1.55
C ASP A 108 2.96 -2.16 -0.53
N VAL A 109 2.83 -2.52 0.75
CA VAL A 109 3.13 -1.66 1.90
C VAL A 109 3.98 -2.49 2.86
N ARG A 110 5.22 -2.05 3.09
CA ARG A 110 6.19 -2.79 3.91
C ARG A 110 6.84 -1.88 4.93
N MET A 111 7.10 -2.42 6.12
CA MET A 111 8.04 -1.80 7.06
C MET A 111 9.46 -2.16 6.64
N ILE A 112 10.37 -1.19 6.70
CA ILE A 112 11.80 -1.35 6.42
C ILE A 112 12.63 -0.60 7.48
N ASP A 113 13.95 -0.80 7.45
CA ASP A 113 14.93 -0.10 8.30
C ASP A 113 14.77 -0.36 9.82
N PHE A 114 14.95 -1.62 10.23
CA PHE A 114 14.82 -2.03 11.63
C PHE A 114 16.08 -1.84 12.49
N ALA A 115 17.07 -1.10 12.01
CA ALA A 115 18.38 -0.96 12.68
C ALA A 115 18.30 -0.37 14.11
N HIS A 116 17.24 0.38 14.41
CA HIS A 116 16.96 0.94 15.74
C HIS A 116 15.67 0.40 16.34
N THR A 117 15.27 -0.81 15.96
CA THR A 117 14.12 -1.49 16.55
C THR A 117 14.53 -2.15 17.86
N THR A 118 13.77 -1.91 18.92
CA THR A 118 14.02 -2.46 20.25
C THR A 118 12.86 -3.37 20.67
N CYS A 119 13.13 -4.34 21.53
CA CYS A 119 12.12 -5.26 22.06
C CYS A 119 12.62 -5.86 23.38
N ARG A 120 11.71 -6.24 24.30
CA ARG A 120 12.10 -6.81 25.61
C ARG A 120 12.99 -8.05 25.53
N TYR A 121 12.97 -8.76 24.40
CA TYR A 121 13.76 -9.97 24.17
C TYR A 121 15.12 -9.68 23.52
N TYR A 122 15.36 -8.45 23.07
CA TYR A 122 16.66 -7.99 22.61
C TYR A 122 17.50 -7.61 23.84
N GLY A 123 18.40 -8.51 24.24
CA GLY A 123 19.18 -8.40 25.48
C GLY A 123 20.20 -7.25 25.53
N GLU A 124 20.32 -6.46 24.46
CA GLU A 124 21.20 -5.29 24.39
C GLU A 124 20.50 -3.98 24.78
N ASP A 125 19.17 -3.98 24.92
CA ASP A 125 18.39 -2.77 25.21
C ASP A 125 18.37 -2.46 26.71
N SER A 126 18.86 -1.28 27.09
CA SER A 126 18.85 -0.80 28.48
C SER A 126 17.46 -0.40 28.99
N VAL A 127 16.50 -0.19 28.07
CA VAL A 127 15.15 0.27 28.37
C VAL A 127 14.15 -0.79 27.91
N VAL A 128 13.39 -1.33 28.85
CA VAL A 128 12.27 -2.22 28.56
C VAL A 128 11.01 -1.39 28.41
N HIS A 129 10.42 -1.43 27.22
CA HIS A 129 9.17 -0.75 26.96
C HIS A 129 7.97 -1.67 27.27
N GLU A 130 6.90 -1.11 27.81
CA GLU A 130 5.63 -1.80 28.02
C GLU A 130 4.56 -1.32 27.03
N GLY A 131 3.63 -2.21 26.69
CA GLY A 131 2.56 -1.92 25.74
C GLY A 131 3.04 -1.70 24.29
N GLN A 132 2.10 -1.29 23.44
CA GLN A 132 2.31 -1.04 22.02
C GLN A 132 3.19 0.19 21.74
N ASP A 133 3.75 0.27 20.53
CA ASP A 133 4.42 1.48 20.04
C ASP A 133 3.39 2.57 19.69
N THR A 134 3.04 3.40 20.68
CA THR A 134 2.04 4.47 20.50
C THR A 134 2.49 5.52 19.48
N GLY A 135 3.79 5.76 19.34
CA GLY A 135 4.34 6.71 18.37
C GLY A 135 4.17 6.21 16.94
N TYR A 136 4.52 4.96 16.68
CA TYR A 136 4.35 4.35 15.37
C TYR A 136 2.86 4.21 15.00
N VAL A 137 2.02 3.76 15.94
CA VAL A 137 0.57 3.66 15.76
C VAL A 137 -0.05 5.03 15.47
N PHE A 138 0.39 6.08 16.16
CA PHE A 138 -0.06 7.45 15.89
C PHE A 138 0.32 7.91 14.48
N GLY A 139 1.56 7.65 14.03
CA GLY A 139 2.00 7.96 12.68
C GLY A 139 1.15 7.26 11.60
N LEU A 140 0.90 5.96 11.77
CA LEU A 140 0.03 5.18 10.89
C LEU A 140 -1.41 5.72 10.86
N GLN A 141 -1.97 6.06 12.02
CA GLN A 141 -3.32 6.61 12.11
C GLN A 141 -3.43 7.93 11.33
N ASN A 142 -2.46 8.83 11.47
CA ASN A 142 -2.45 10.09 10.71
C ASN A 142 -2.33 9.84 9.20
N LEU A 143 -1.44 8.92 8.78
CA LEU A 143 -1.30 8.58 7.37
C LEU A 143 -2.61 8.02 6.79
N ILE A 144 -3.28 7.12 7.52
CA ILE A 144 -4.59 6.56 7.11
C ILE A 144 -5.64 7.68 6.96
N LEU A 145 -5.70 8.62 7.91
CA LEU A 145 -6.66 9.73 7.85
C LEU A 145 -6.43 10.62 6.63
N ILE A 146 -5.19 11.03 6.39
CA ILE A 146 -4.86 11.89 5.24
C ILE A 146 -5.15 11.19 3.91
N ILE A 147 -4.84 9.90 3.80
CA ILE A 147 -5.14 9.13 2.58
C ILE A 147 -6.66 8.99 2.36
N LYS A 148 -7.45 8.80 3.42
CA LYS A 148 -8.92 8.81 3.33
C LYS A 148 -9.46 10.15 2.88
N GLU A 149 -8.97 11.25 3.45
CA GLU A 149 -9.38 12.60 3.03
C GLU A 149 -9.09 12.82 1.55
N ILE A 150 -7.90 12.47 1.06
CA ILE A 150 -7.55 12.61 -0.36
C ILE A 150 -8.51 11.79 -1.25
N ARG A 151 -8.84 10.56 -0.86
CA ARG A 151 -9.77 9.69 -1.59
C ARG A 151 -11.16 10.33 -1.67
N ASP A 152 -11.64 10.85 -0.55
CA ASP A 152 -13.01 11.35 -0.41
C ASP A 152 -13.17 12.72 -1.12
N GLU A 153 -12.23 13.66 -0.95
CA GLU A 153 -12.21 14.97 -1.63
C GLU A 153 -12.17 14.86 -3.14
N SER A 154 -11.54 13.81 -3.64
CA SER A 154 -11.45 13.63 -5.07
C SER A 154 -12.79 13.12 -5.62
N SER A 155 -13.65 12.46 -4.85
CA SER A 155 -14.83 11.74 -5.38
C SER A 155 -16.02 12.63 -5.77
N GLU A 156 -15.87 13.95 -5.61
CA GLU A 156 -16.78 15.01 -6.08
C GLU A 156 -16.36 15.57 -7.44
#